data_AF-A0A015J6F0-F1
#
_entry.id   AF-A0A015J6F0-F1
#
_cell.length_a   1.000
_cell.length_b   1.000
_cell.length_c   1.000
_cell.angle_alpha   90.00
_cell.angle_beta   90.00
_cell.angle_gamma   90.00
#
_symmetry.space_group_name_H-M   'P 1'
#
loop_
_entity.id
_entity.type
_entity.pdbx_description
1 polymer ?
#
loop_
_entity_poly.entity_id
_entity_poly.type
_entity_poly.pdbx_seq_one_letter_code
_entity_poly.pdbx_strand_id
1 'polypeptide(L)'
;MKKFFVKEFYEIISEPIKLKEKQCITVQHVELPEVDDELSVTLRIKLKSHYSDWATIFRKGGGNERERLVRTPGLFLHANNSKLYPRFTGNWNDNVGINTVGDRLLLNKWYHITYTLSDTEKRMDIFINGVWTAFYAIENVQMHRVKFNDKQLDIGWCVDGEIRHDFS
;
A
#
# COMPACT_ATOMS: atom_id res chain seq x y z
N MET A 1 7.22 -20.96 -29.40
CA MET A 1 7.69 -19.57 -29.16
C MET A 1 7.34 -19.22 -27.73
N LYS A 2 8.34 -19.06 -26.83
CA LYS A 2 8.10 -18.64 -25.45
C LYS A 2 7.67 -17.16 -25.48
N LYS A 3 6.47 -16.85 -24.99
CA LYS A 3 6.05 -15.46 -24.76
C LYS A 3 6.83 -14.94 -23.56
N PHE A 4 7.74 -14.00 -23.78
CA PHE A 4 8.30 -13.20 -22.70
C PHE A 4 7.23 -12.17 -22.32
N PHE A 5 6.64 -12.34 -21.14
CA PHE A 5 5.72 -11.38 -20.56
C PHE A 5 6.57 -10.44 -19.70
N VAL A 6 6.97 -9.30 -20.26
CA VAL A 6 7.58 -8.23 -19.47
C VAL A 6 6.48 -7.18 -19.26
N LYS A 7 5.68 -7.35 -18.21
CA LYS A 7 4.94 -6.22 -17.64
C LYS A 7 5.70 -5.80 -16.38
N GLU A 8 6.72 -4.97 -16.57
CA GLU A 8 7.49 -4.36 -15.47
C GLU A 8 6.63 -3.44 -14.59
N PHE A 9 5.46 -3.02 -15.07
CA PHE A 9 4.49 -2.25 -14.28
C PHE A 9 3.04 -2.57 -14.70
N TYR A 10 2.10 -2.38 -13.77
CA TYR A 10 0.67 -2.51 -14.00
C TYR A 10 -0.05 -1.27 -13.48
N GLU A 11 -0.65 -0.51 -14.39
CA GLU A 11 -1.34 0.73 -14.08
C GLU A 11 -2.81 0.46 -13.72
N ILE A 12 -3.22 0.91 -12.53
CA ILE A 12 -4.59 0.70 -12.00
C ILE A 12 -5.45 1.96 -12.15
N ILE A 13 -4.83 3.13 -12.00
CA ILE A 13 -5.49 4.43 -12.07
C ILE A 13 -4.80 5.23 -13.16
N SER A 14 -5.46 5.39 -14.30
CA SER A 14 -4.97 6.18 -15.43
C SER A 14 -5.42 7.62 -15.40
N GLU A 15 -6.66 7.85 -14.93
CA GLU A 15 -7.23 9.18 -14.74
C GLU A 15 -7.35 9.52 -13.25
N PRO A 16 -7.19 10.79 -12.85
CA PRO A 16 -7.39 11.21 -11.47
C PRO A 16 -8.76 10.79 -10.92
N ILE A 17 -8.75 10.05 -9.83
CA ILE A 17 -9.97 9.64 -9.12
C ILE A 17 -10.19 10.54 -7.91
N LYS A 18 -11.46 10.84 -7.63
CA LYS A 18 -11.89 11.46 -6.39
C LYS A 18 -12.28 10.36 -5.42
N LEU A 19 -11.60 10.31 -4.28
CA LEU A 19 -11.99 9.46 -3.17
C LEU A 19 -13.06 10.18 -2.36
N LYS A 20 -14.08 9.44 -1.96
CA LYS A 20 -15.10 9.91 -1.01
C LYS A 20 -15.08 8.98 0.18
N GLU A 21 -15.34 9.53 1.35
CA GLU A 21 -15.15 8.85 2.64
C GLU A 21 -15.82 7.47 2.78
N LYS A 22 -16.91 7.20 2.06
CA LYS A 22 -17.65 5.92 2.09
C LYS A 22 -17.54 5.11 0.80
N GLN A 23 -16.57 5.43 -0.05
CA GLN A 23 -16.34 4.76 -1.32
C GLN A 23 -14.94 4.15 -1.32
N CYS A 24 -14.87 2.94 -1.87
CA CYS A 24 -13.63 2.22 -2.09
C CYS A 24 -13.64 1.72 -3.52
N ILE A 25 -12.48 1.81 -4.17
CA ILE A 25 -12.25 1.14 -5.43
C ILE A 25 -11.68 -0.23 -5.10
N THR A 26 -12.30 -1.28 -5.64
CA THR A 26 -11.86 -2.65 -5.46
C THR A 26 -11.46 -3.22 -6.81
N VAL A 27 -10.24 -3.73 -6.89
CA VAL A 27 -9.69 -4.43 -8.07
C VAL A 27 -9.56 -5.90 -7.71
N GLN A 28 -10.16 -6.78 -8.50
CA GLN A 28 -10.13 -8.21 -8.20
C GLN A 28 -8.73 -8.78 -8.43
N HIS A 29 -8.37 -9.83 -7.68
CA HIS A 29 -7.03 -10.41 -7.81
C HIS A 29 -6.73 -10.92 -9.23
N VAL A 30 -7.73 -11.48 -9.91
CA VAL A 30 -7.60 -11.97 -11.29
C VAL A 30 -7.25 -10.87 -12.29
N GLU A 31 -7.43 -9.60 -11.91
CA GLU A 31 -7.07 -8.42 -12.71
C GLU A 31 -5.69 -7.87 -12.34
N LEU A 32 -5.02 -8.43 -11.33
CA LEU A 32 -3.71 -7.99 -10.87
C LEU A 32 -2.63 -8.99 -11.32
N PRO A 33 -1.39 -8.53 -11.56
CA PRO A 33 -0.28 -9.45 -11.76
C PRO A 33 -0.07 -10.31 -10.51
N GLU A 34 0.36 -11.55 -10.72
CA GLU A 34 0.88 -12.39 -9.66
C GLU A 34 2.20 -11.80 -9.16
N VAL A 35 2.41 -11.80 -7.85
CA VAL A 35 3.62 -11.32 -7.19
C VAL A 35 3.98 -12.33 -6.11
N ASP A 36 5.20 -12.85 -6.15
CA ASP A 36 5.72 -13.82 -5.18
C ASP A 36 7.08 -13.44 -4.59
N ASP A 37 7.72 -12.38 -5.10
CA ASP A 37 9.06 -11.93 -4.70
C ASP A 37 9.09 -10.48 -4.19
N GLU A 38 8.73 -9.52 -5.03
CA GLU A 38 8.90 -8.08 -4.80
C GLU A 38 7.78 -7.27 -5.46
N LEU A 39 7.40 -6.15 -4.83
CA LEU A 39 6.52 -5.18 -5.47
C LEU A 39 6.90 -3.76 -5.12
N SER A 40 6.49 -2.85 -6.01
CA SER A 40 6.46 -1.42 -5.79
C SER A 40 5.07 -0.89 -6.11
N VAL A 41 4.50 -0.10 -5.21
CA VAL A 41 3.27 0.67 -5.44
C VAL A 41 3.63 2.14 -5.38
N THR A 42 3.30 2.86 -6.45
CA THR A 42 3.50 4.30 -6.52
C THR A 42 2.19 5.03 -6.78
N LEU A 43 1.98 6.16 -6.13
CA LEU A 43 0.78 6.98 -6.29
C LEU A 43 1.01 8.43 -5.91
N ARG A 44 0.22 9.34 -6.48
CA ARG A 44 0.06 10.70 -5.96
C ARG A 44 -1.24 10.83 -5.20
N ILE A 45 -1.19 11.39 -3.99
CA ILE A 45 -2.36 11.61 -3.15
C ILE A 45 -2.44 13.05 -2.65
N LYS A 46 -3.66 13.58 -2.58
CA LYS A 46 -4.00 14.81 -1.88
C LYS A 46 -5.19 14.54 -0.96
N LEU A 47 -4.95 14.54 0.34
CA LEU A 47 -5.98 14.34 1.36
C LEU A 47 -6.76 15.64 1.59
N LYS A 48 -8.09 15.58 1.59
CA LYS A 48 -8.97 16.69 2.04
C LYS A 48 -9.36 16.50 3.50
N SER A 49 -9.76 15.28 3.84
CA SER A 49 -10.04 14.78 5.18
C SER A 49 -9.87 13.26 5.19
N HIS A 50 -9.92 12.67 6.37
CA HIS A 50 -10.11 11.23 6.57
C HIS A 50 -10.80 11.04 7.92
N TYR A 51 -11.34 9.85 8.18
CA TYR A 51 -12.07 9.59 9.42
C TYR A 51 -11.19 9.79 10.66
N SER A 52 -11.83 10.00 11.81
CA SER A 52 -11.14 9.99 13.12
C SER A 52 -10.60 8.61 13.51
N ASP A 53 -10.80 7.60 12.66
CA ASP A 53 -10.32 6.24 12.81
C ASP A 53 -9.28 5.92 11.72
N TRP A 54 -8.76 4.68 11.69
CA TRP A 54 -7.82 4.22 10.68
C TRP A 54 -8.40 4.32 9.26
N ALA A 55 -7.67 4.98 8.36
CA ALA A 55 -8.03 5.07 6.96
C ALA A 55 -7.07 4.26 6.08
N THR A 56 -7.53 3.80 4.93
CA THR A 56 -6.74 2.99 3.98
C THR A 56 -6.47 3.80 2.73
N ILE A 57 -5.19 4.01 2.41
CA ILE A 57 -4.80 4.53 1.10
C ILE A 57 -4.94 3.39 0.08
N PHE A 58 -4.27 2.27 0.34
CA PHE A 58 -4.51 1.01 -0.37
C PHE A 58 -4.26 -0.19 0.56
N ARG A 59 -4.90 -1.32 0.30
CA ARG A 59 -4.56 -2.61 0.90
C ARG A 59 -4.91 -3.74 -0.04
N LYS A 60 -4.05 -4.75 -0.13
CA LYS A 60 -4.38 -6.03 -0.76
C LYS A 60 -4.57 -7.06 0.34
N GLY A 61 -5.78 -7.61 0.40
CA GLY A 61 -6.26 -8.35 1.56
C GLY A 61 -7.33 -7.61 2.35
N GLY A 62 -7.69 -8.19 3.49
CA GLY A 62 -8.91 -7.88 4.22
C GLY A 62 -9.86 -9.07 4.24
N GLY A 63 -10.71 -9.09 5.27
CA GLY A 63 -11.70 -10.13 5.49
C GLY A 63 -12.71 -9.71 6.55
N ASN A 64 -13.84 -10.41 6.57
CA ASN A 64 -14.82 -10.33 7.65
C ASN A 64 -14.11 -10.76 8.96
N GLU A 65 -14.62 -10.37 10.12
CA GLU A 65 -14.02 -10.48 11.48
C GLU A 65 -13.33 -11.81 11.87
N ARG A 66 -13.49 -12.89 11.08
CA ARG A 66 -12.92 -14.22 11.28
C ARG A 66 -11.69 -14.53 10.41
N GLU A 67 -11.47 -13.82 9.31
CA GLU A 67 -10.28 -13.99 8.47
C GLU A 67 -9.22 -12.97 8.91
N ARG A 68 -8.12 -13.49 9.47
CA ARG A 68 -6.96 -12.74 9.93
C ARG A 68 -6.57 -11.65 8.91
N LEU A 69 -6.15 -10.51 9.44
CA LEU A 69 -5.94 -9.25 8.72
C LEU A 69 -4.77 -9.38 7.72
N VAL A 70 -5.00 -10.00 6.56
CA VAL A 70 -4.02 -10.05 5.48
C VAL A 70 -3.88 -8.65 4.89
N ARG A 71 -2.66 -8.12 4.85
CA ARG A 71 -2.35 -6.71 4.51
C ARG A 71 -1.15 -6.60 3.57
N THR A 72 -0.94 -7.53 2.64
CA THR A 72 0.24 -7.49 1.74
C THR A 72 -0.12 -7.09 0.30
N PRO A 73 0.26 -5.90 -0.17
CA PRO A 73 0.77 -4.76 0.61
C PRO A 73 -0.36 -3.95 1.24
N GLY A 74 -0.03 -3.08 2.20
CA GLY A 74 -0.99 -2.20 2.86
C GLY A 74 -0.38 -0.87 3.26
N LEU A 75 -1.02 0.23 2.88
CA LEU A 75 -0.68 1.57 3.32
C LEU A 75 -1.90 2.24 3.95
N PHE A 76 -1.77 2.55 5.24
CA PHE A 76 -2.84 3.12 6.04
C PHE A 76 -2.44 4.50 6.57
N LEU A 77 -3.45 5.22 7.06
CA LEU A 77 -3.29 6.42 7.87
C LEU A 77 -3.67 6.10 9.31
N HIS A 78 -2.87 6.62 10.25
CA HIS A 78 -3.24 6.66 11.65
C HIS A 78 -4.52 7.46 11.85
N ALA A 79 -5.33 6.98 12.79
CA ALA A 79 -6.46 7.70 13.34
C ALA A 79 -6.07 9.12 13.76
N ASN A 80 -6.91 10.10 13.42
CA ASN A 80 -6.85 11.51 13.84
C ASN A 80 -5.63 12.34 13.41
N ASN A 81 -4.53 11.76 12.93
CA ASN A 81 -3.29 12.50 12.72
C ASN A 81 -2.68 12.40 11.32
N SER A 82 -3.27 11.62 10.40
CA SER A 82 -2.81 11.52 9.00
C SER A 82 -1.36 11.06 8.82
N LYS A 83 -0.77 10.40 9.81
CA LYS A 83 0.56 9.79 9.69
C LYS A 83 0.48 8.47 8.93
N LEU A 84 1.46 8.23 8.07
CA LEU A 84 1.53 6.98 7.30
C LEU A 84 1.84 5.79 8.22
N TYR A 85 1.16 4.67 7.95
CA TYR A 85 1.27 3.39 8.65
C TYR A 85 1.38 2.27 7.60
N PRO A 86 2.56 2.03 7.04
CA PRO A 86 2.78 0.96 6.06
C PRO A 86 2.80 -0.41 6.76
N ARG A 87 2.19 -1.41 6.12
CA ARG A 87 2.04 -2.76 6.62
C ARG A 87 2.15 -3.81 5.52
N PHE A 88 2.58 -5.00 5.94
CA PHE A 88 2.51 -6.25 5.20
C PHE A 88 2.29 -7.43 6.15
N THR A 89 1.99 -8.58 5.57
CA THR A 89 1.86 -9.86 6.23
C THR A 89 3.09 -10.72 5.95
N GLY A 90 3.70 -11.24 7.00
CA GLY A 90 4.74 -12.27 6.94
C GLY A 90 4.23 -13.62 7.43
N ASN A 91 5.03 -14.68 7.30
CA ASN A 91 4.69 -15.98 7.88
C ASN A 91 4.67 -16.02 9.42
N TRP A 92 5.22 -15.00 10.10
CA TRP A 92 5.28 -14.89 11.55
C TRP A 92 4.24 -13.94 12.16
N ASN A 93 3.77 -12.93 11.41
CA ASN A 93 2.84 -11.90 11.88
C ASN A 93 2.12 -11.29 10.68
N ASP A 94 0.82 -11.02 10.79
CA ASP A 94 0.00 -10.48 9.70
C ASP A 94 -0.02 -8.94 9.61
N ASN A 95 0.52 -8.26 10.63
CA ASN A 95 0.53 -6.81 10.79
C ASN A 95 1.96 -6.28 11.02
N VAL A 96 2.88 -6.62 10.13
CA VAL A 96 4.30 -6.22 10.17
C VAL A 96 4.50 -4.90 9.45
N GLY A 97 5.36 -4.02 9.96
CA GLY A 97 5.77 -2.79 9.25
C GLY A 97 6.17 -1.66 10.18
N ILE A 98 6.08 -0.42 9.69
CA ILE A 98 6.55 0.77 10.41
C ILE A 98 5.38 1.44 11.14
N ASN A 99 5.49 1.62 12.46
CA ASN A 99 4.41 2.21 13.26
C ASN A 99 4.07 3.65 12.86
N THR A 100 5.01 4.44 12.36
CA THR A 100 4.75 5.81 11.91
C THR A 100 5.88 6.21 10.98
N VAL A 101 5.55 6.75 9.81
CA VAL A 101 6.55 7.29 8.87
C VAL A 101 6.44 8.80 8.79
N GLY A 102 7.57 9.48 9.01
CA GLY A 102 7.72 10.92 8.86
C GLY A 102 6.74 11.75 9.69
N ASP A 103 6.52 12.98 9.23
CA ASP A 103 5.47 13.85 9.72
C ASP A 103 4.11 13.49 9.11
N ARG A 104 3.04 14.03 9.70
CA ARG A 104 1.69 13.87 9.14
C ARG A 104 1.58 14.43 7.73
N LEU A 105 0.79 13.77 6.88
CA LEU A 105 0.38 14.34 5.61
C LEU A 105 -0.50 15.58 5.86
N LEU A 106 -0.04 16.73 5.39
CA LEU A 106 -0.84 17.96 5.43
C LEU A 106 -2.04 17.88 4.48
N LEU A 107 -3.19 18.38 4.95
CA LEU A 107 -4.40 18.46 4.13
C LEU A 107 -4.21 19.41 2.94
N ASN A 108 -4.89 19.11 1.84
CA ASN A 108 -4.89 19.84 0.57
C ASN A 108 -3.51 20.00 -0.07
N LYS A 109 -2.52 19.20 0.35
CA LYS A 109 -1.17 19.15 -0.25
C LYS A 109 -0.98 17.84 -1.00
N TRP A 110 -0.37 17.92 -2.18
CA TRP A 110 0.02 16.75 -2.97
C TRP A 110 1.27 16.10 -2.38
N TYR A 111 1.24 14.76 -2.33
CA TYR A 111 2.39 13.92 -2.02
C TYR A 111 2.52 12.85 -3.09
N HIS A 112 3.74 12.60 -3.53
CA HIS A 112 4.09 11.39 -4.26
C HIS A 112 4.59 10.35 -3.25
N ILE A 113 3.97 9.18 -3.19
CA ILE A 113 4.31 8.13 -2.22
C ILE A 113 4.68 6.88 -2.99
N THR A 114 5.82 6.30 -2.64
CA THR A 114 6.25 4.99 -3.13
C THR A 114 6.39 4.06 -1.94
N TYR A 115 5.77 2.89 -2.04
CA TYR A 115 5.88 1.76 -1.12
C TYR A 115 6.57 0.63 -1.86
N THR A 116 7.66 0.10 -1.32
CA THR A 116 8.30 -1.11 -1.84
C THR A 116 8.30 -2.21 -0.78
N LEU A 117 8.24 -3.46 -1.22
CA LEU A 117 8.37 -4.62 -0.36
C LEU A 117 9.07 -5.72 -1.13
N SER A 118 10.19 -6.20 -0.60
CA SER A 118 10.97 -7.28 -1.19
C SER A 118 11.17 -8.39 -0.16
N ASP A 119 10.76 -9.62 -0.52
CA ASP A 119 11.14 -10.80 0.25
C ASP A 119 12.62 -11.11 0.07
N THR A 120 13.19 -10.93 -1.13
CA THR A 120 14.61 -11.24 -1.40
C THR A 120 15.56 -10.33 -0.61
N GLU A 121 15.32 -9.02 -0.63
CA GLU A 121 16.07 -8.02 0.15
C GLU A 121 15.67 -8.01 1.63
N LYS A 122 14.58 -8.69 1.99
CA LYS A 122 14.05 -8.75 3.35
C LYS A 122 13.79 -7.35 3.93
N ARG A 123 13.20 -6.47 3.12
CA ARG A 123 12.97 -5.06 3.48
C ARG A 123 11.71 -4.47 2.85
N MET A 124 11.11 -3.51 3.55
CA MET A 124 10.09 -2.60 3.03
C MET A 124 10.62 -1.17 3.09
N ASP A 125 10.50 -0.40 2.01
CA ASP A 125 10.92 1.00 1.95
C ASP A 125 9.77 1.94 1.63
N ILE A 126 9.82 3.15 2.18
CA ILE A 126 8.84 4.20 1.94
C ILE A 126 9.55 5.46 1.47
N PHE A 127 9.09 5.98 0.34
CA PHE A 127 9.54 7.24 -0.22
C PHE A 127 8.41 8.26 -0.22
N ILE A 128 8.71 9.50 0.17
CA ILE A 128 7.78 10.62 0.12
C ILE A 128 8.43 11.71 -0.74
N ASN A 129 7.76 12.09 -1.84
CA ASN A 129 8.26 13.03 -2.83
C ASN A 129 9.66 12.64 -3.36
N GLY A 130 9.88 11.34 -3.59
CA GLY A 130 11.15 10.79 -4.06
C GLY A 130 12.24 10.68 -2.98
N VAL A 131 12.00 11.12 -1.74
CA VAL A 131 12.96 11.02 -0.64
C VAL A 131 12.76 9.71 0.12
N TRP A 132 13.81 8.89 0.25
CA TRP A 132 13.79 7.68 1.09
C TRP A 132 13.58 8.09 2.56
N THR A 133 12.37 7.90 3.05
CA THR A 133 11.90 8.50 4.31
C THR A 133 11.99 7.51 5.46
N ALA A 134 11.70 6.23 5.22
CA ALA A 134 11.79 5.18 6.23
C ALA A 134 11.90 3.80 5.60
N PHE A 135 12.37 2.83 6.39
CA PHE A 135 12.40 1.42 6.01
C PHE A 135 12.07 0.51 7.20
N TYR A 136 11.70 -0.72 6.91
CA TYR A 136 11.56 -1.81 7.87
C TYR A 136 12.40 -3.00 7.41
N ALA A 137 13.35 -3.45 8.24
CA ALA A 137 14.12 -4.65 7.98
C ALA A 137 13.43 -5.89 8.57
N ILE A 138 13.36 -6.97 7.78
CA ILE A 138 12.87 -8.27 8.24
C ILE A 138 14.05 -9.01 8.89
N GLU A 139 13.91 -9.29 10.17
CA GLU A 139 14.87 -10.08 10.94
C GLU A 139 14.62 -11.60 10.76
N ASN A 140 15.55 -12.44 11.22
CA ASN A 140 15.49 -13.91 11.06
C ASN A 140 15.31 -14.35 9.60
N VAL A 141 16.11 -13.79 8.70
CA VAL A 141 15.98 -13.85 7.23
C VAL A 141 15.86 -15.26 6.63
N GLN A 142 16.33 -16.30 7.32
CA GLN A 142 16.20 -17.69 6.88
C GLN A 142 14.80 -18.27 7.16
N MET A 143 14.12 -17.78 8.20
CA MET A 143 12.81 -18.28 8.66
C MET A 143 11.66 -17.38 8.22
N HIS A 144 11.88 -16.07 8.25
CA HIS A 144 10.86 -15.07 7.98
C HIS A 144 10.74 -14.79 6.49
N ARG A 145 9.51 -14.92 5.97
CA ARG A 145 9.16 -14.66 4.57
C ARG A 145 7.91 -13.79 4.50
N VAL A 146 7.94 -12.83 3.59
CA VAL A 146 6.77 -12.06 3.17
C VAL A 146 5.74 -13.01 2.58
N LYS A 147 4.46 -12.78 2.90
CA LYS A 147 3.33 -13.48 2.30
C LYS A 147 2.62 -12.54 1.35
N PHE A 148 2.90 -12.66 0.06
CA PHE A 148 2.03 -12.12 -0.98
C PHE A 148 0.76 -12.98 -1.05
N ASN A 149 -0.39 -12.34 -1.28
CA ASN A 149 -1.70 -12.99 -1.21
C ASN A 149 -2.48 -12.84 -2.51
N ASP A 150 -3.57 -13.60 -2.62
CA ASP A 150 -4.46 -13.68 -3.77
C ASP A 150 -5.79 -12.93 -3.55
N LYS A 151 -5.86 -12.03 -2.56
CA LYS A 151 -7.06 -11.25 -2.25
C LYS A 151 -7.15 -10.01 -3.13
N GLN A 152 -8.32 -9.37 -3.15
CA GLN A 152 -8.56 -8.11 -3.86
C GLN A 152 -7.69 -6.95 -3.34
N LEU A 153 -7.49 -5.93 -4.18
CA LEU A 153 -6.89 -4.65 -3.80
C LEU A 153 -8.00 -3.61 -3.58
N ASP A 154 -8.07 -3.06 -2.37
CA ASP A 154 -8.95 -1.97 -1.99
C ASP A 154 -8.16 -0.65 -1.95
N ILE A 155 -8.72 0.43 -2.50
CA ILE A 155 -8.13 1.78 -2.55
C ILE A 155 -9.11 2.80 -1.97
N GLY A 156 -8.64 3.60 -1.01
CA GLY A 156 -9.32 4.82 -0.54
C GLY A 156 -10.38 4.68 0.55
N TRP A 157 -10.42 3.57 1.30
CA TRP A 157 -11.40 3.39 2.38
C TRP A 157 -11.23 4.44 3.50
N CYS A 158 -12.31 5.14 3.87
CA CYS A 158 -12.33 6.21 4.87
C CYS A 158 -11.44 7.43 4.55
N VAL A 159 -11.14 7.67 3.27
CA VAL A 159 -10.37 8.82 2.78
C VAL A 159 -11.24 9.73 1.94
N ASP A 160 -11.19 11.05 2.18
CA ASP A 160 -11.64 12.07 1.23
C ASP A 160 -10.43 12.72 0.58
N GLY A 161 -10.40 12.74 -0.75
CA GLY A 161 -9.25 13.30 -1.45
C GLY A 161 -9.21 12.97 -2.93
N GLU A 162 -8.01 13.04 -3.48
CA GLU A 162 -7.72 12.74 -4.87
C GLU A 162 -6.51 11.82 -4.96
N ILE A 163 -6.60 10.79 -5.78
CA ILE A 163 -5.46 9.96 -6.19
C ILE A 163 -5.28 10.09 -7.70
N ARG A 164 -4.04 10.15 -8.18
CA ARG A 164 -3.73 10.16 -9.60
C ARG A 164 -2.44 9.40 -9.89
N HIS A 165 -2.29 9.01 -11.16
CA HIS A 165 -1.03 8.52 -11.71
C HIS A 165 0.09 9.58 -11.59
N ASP A 166 1.33 9.13 -11.52
CA ASP A 166 2.49 10.02 -11.60
C ASP A 166 2.74 10.36 -13.08
N PHE A 167 2.55 11.62 -13.47
CA PHE A 167 3.02 12.05 -14.79
C PHE A 167 4.55 12.14 -14.69
N SER A 168 5.24 11.26 -15.41
CA SER A 168 6.67 11.42 -15.73
C SER A 168 6.90 12.63 -16.61
#